data_AF-A0A356CSP0-F1
#
_entry.id   AF-A0A356CSP0-F1
#
_cell.length_a   1.000
_cell.length_b   1.000
_cell.length_c   1.000
_cell.angle_alpha   90.00
_cell.angle_beta   90.00
_cell.angle_gamma   90.00
#
_symmetry.space_group_name_H-M   'P 1'
#
loop_
_entity.id
_entity.type
_entity.pdbx_description
1 polymer ?
#
loop_
_entity_poly.entity_id
_entity_poly.type
_entity_poly.pdbx_seq_one_letter_code
_entity_poly.pdbx_strand_id
1 'polypeptide(L)' 'LAINHAFIPINFGQRILRTETAPIVALSILQNLWGDFA' A
#
# COMPACT_ATOMS: atom_id res chain seq x y z
N LEU A 1 -14.91 -0.19 -11.66
CA LEU A 1 -15.61 -0.02 -10.38
C LEU A 1 -14.77 0.78 -9.38
N ALA A 2 -13.64 0.26 -8.87
CA ALA A 2 -12.83 0.94 -7.84
C ALA A 2 -12.38 2.37 -8.22
N ILE A 3 -11.89 2.58 -9.45
CA ILE A 3 -11.46 3.91 -9.93
C ILE A 3 -12.62 4.93 -9.94
N ASN A 4 -13.85 4.47 -10.19
CA ASN A 4 -15.04 5.32 -10.18
C ASN A 4 -15.48 5.71 -8.76
N HIS A 5 -14.93 5.06 -7.72
CA HIS A 5 -15.16 5.36 -6.32
C HIS A 5 -13.94 6.07 -5.68
N ALA A 6 -13.13 6.77 -6.48
CA ALA A 6 -11.96 7.54 -6.03
C ALA A 6 -10.83 6.72 -5.36
N PHE A 7 -10.77 5.41 -5.61
CA PHE A 7 -9.60 4.63 -5.23
C PHE A 7 -8.43 4.91 -6.17
N ILE A 8 -7.29 5.28 -5.59
CA ILE A 8 -6.06 5.58 -6.33
C ILE A 8 -5.22 4.31 -6.43
N PRO A 9 -4.87 3.84 -7.63
CA PRO A 9 -3.98 2.69 -7.79
C PRO A 9 -2.55 3.04 -7.35
N ILE A 10 -1.89 2.11 -6.67
CA ILE A 10 -0.51 2.27 -6.21
C ILE A 10 0.31 1.02 -6.51
N ASN A 11 1.61 1.21 -6.76
CA ASN A 11 2.56 0.13 -6.96
C ASN A 11 3.66 0.21 -5.87
N PHE A 12 3.90 -0.92 -5.18
CA PHE A 12 4.93 -1.07 -4.13
C PHE A 12 6.28 -1.56 -4.68
N GLY A 13 6.61 -1.18 -5.92
CA GLY A 13 7.89 -1.49 -6.57
C GLY A 13 7.80 -2.62 -7.60
N GLN A 14 8.96 -3.04 -8.10
CA GLN A 14 9.04 -3.97 -9.25
C GLN A 14 8.62 -5.43 -8.95
N ARG A 15 8.51 -5.83 -7.69
CA ARG A 15 8.22 -7.23 -7.30
C ARG A 15 6.74 -7.42 -7.00
N ILE A 16 6.17 -8.50 -7.55
CA ILE A 16 4.81 -8.93 -7.21
C ILE A 16 4.80 -9.46 -5.77
N LEU A 17 3.96 -8.88 -4.93
CA LEU A 17 3.78 -9.29 -3.55
C LEU A 17 2.74 -10.42 -3.47
N ARG A 18 2.92 -11.33 -2.51
CA ARG A 18 1.85 -12.27 -2.14
C ARG A 18 0.70 -11.50 -1.49
N THR A 19 -0.50 -12.07 -1.57
CA THR A 19 -1.75 -11.45 -1.10
C THR A 19 -1.70 -11.03 0.37
N GLU A 20 -1.06 -11.82 1.23
CA GLU A 20 -0.89 -11.57 2.66
C GLU A 20 0.24 -10.57 2.95
N THR A 21 1.22 -10.45 2.05
CA THR A 21 2.35 -9.53 2.20
C THR A 21 1.98 -8.12 1.76
N ALA A 22 1.17 -7.98 0.72
CA ALA A 22 0.75 -6.68 0.18
C ALA A 22 0.15 -5.72 1.24
N PRO A 23 -0.82 -6.12 2.09
CA PRO A 23 -1.39 -5.22 3.09
C PRO A 23 -0.39 -4.86 4.19
N ILE A 24 0.48 -5.79 4.61
CA ILE A 24 1.52 -5.53 5.61
C ILE A 24 2.47 -4.44 5.08
N VAL A 25 2.96 -4.59 3.85
CA VAL A 25 3.84 -3.59 3.20
C VAL A 25 3.13 -2.25 3.05
N ALA A 26 1.87 -2.23 2.61
CA ALA A 26 1.10 -1.00 2.47
C ALA A 26 0.99 -0.24 3.80
N LEU A 27 0.58 -0.91 4.88
CA LEU A 27 0.46 -0.30 6.20
C LEU A 27 1.80 0.17 6.74
N SER A 28 2.87 -0.61 6.59
CA SER A 28 4.21 -0.19 7.03
C SER A 28 4.70 1.07 6.31
N ILE A 29 4.47 1.18 4.99
CA ILE A 29 4.84 2.39 4.23
C ILE A 29 4.02 3.60 4.69
N LEU A 30 2.70 3.44 4.85
CA LEU A 30 1.84 4.52 5.31
C LEU A 30 2.26 5.01 6.71
N GLN A 31 2.54 4.09 7.64
CA GLN A 31 3.00 4.43 8.99
C GLN A 31 4.38 5.08 9.00
N ASN A 32 5.29 4.67 8.12
CA ASN A 32 6.61 5.30 8.01
C ASN A 32 6.54 6.73 7.43
N LEU A 33 5.58 7.02 6.56
CA LEU A 33 5.46 8.33 5.90
C LEU A 33 4.63 9.34 6.70
N TRP A 34 3.61 8.88 7.43
CA TRP A 34 2.64 9.75 8.10
C TRP A 34 2.27 9.32 9.52
N GLY A 35 2.85 8.24 10.01
CA GLY A 35 2.59 7.66 11.31
C GLY A 35 3.76 7.84 12.27
N ASP A 36 3.87 6.88 13.18
CA ASP A 36 4.77 6.88 14.35
C ASP A 36 5.91 5.86 14.25
N PHE A 37 6.16 5.31 13.06
CA PHE A 37 7.28 4.39 12.84
C PHE A 37 8.65 5.10 12.84
N ALA A 38 8.67 6.44 12.77
CA ALA A 38 9.89 7.27 12.78
C ALA A 38 10.32 7.65 14.21
#